data_AF-A0A842RX53-F1
#
_entry.id   AF-A0A842RX53-F1
#
_cell.length_a   1.000
_cell.length_b   1.000
_cell.length_c   1.000
_cell.angle_alpha   90.00
_cell.angle_beta   90.00
_cell.angle_gamma   90.00
#
_symmetry.space_group_name_H-M   'P 1'
#
loop_
_entity.id
_entity.type
_entity.pdbx_description
1 polymer ?
#
loop_
_entity_poly.entity_id
_entity_poly.type
_entity_poly.pdbx_seq_one_letter_code
_entity_poly.pdbx_strand_id
1 'polypeptide(L)' 'MLREHRKEQYVKLQDAVYEQRGWNKNGCPTIEKVEALGIDFDDLIKVIEPYQ' A
#
# COMPACT_ATOMS: atom_id res chain seq x y z
N MET A 1 -4.62 19.71 18.74
CA MET A 1 -5.98 19.99 18.23
C MET A 1 -6.04 20.01 16.69
N LEU A 2 -5.88 21.13 15.98
CA LEU A 2 -6.15 21.17 14.52
C LEU A 2 -5.17 20.32 13.66
N ARG A 3 -3.90 20.25 14.06
CA ARG A 3 -2.89 19.44 13.34
C ARG A 3 -3.18 17.93 13.43
N GLU A 4 -3.59 17.45 14.60
CA GLU A 4 -3.92 16.04 14.82
C GLU A 4 -5.15 15.66 14.00
N HIS A 5 -6.21 16.47 14.06
CA HIS A 5 -7.41 16.23 13.27
C HIS A 5 -7.11 16.12 11.76
N ARG A 6 -6.27 17.02 11.20
CA ARG A 6 -5.88 16.92 9.78
C ARG A 6 -5.07 15.66 9.47
N LYS A 7 -4.19 15.23 10.40
CA LYS A 7 -3.44 13.99 10.23
C LYS A 7 -4.36 12.77 10.24
N GLU A 8 -5.35 12.74 11.12
CA GLU A 8 -6.33 11.66 11.15
C GLU A 8 -7.13 11.57 9.85
N GLN A 9 -7.58 12.70 9.31
CA GLN A 9 -8.28 12.71 8.01
C GLN A 9 -7.38 12.23 6.88
N TYR A 10 -6.09 12.62 6.90
CA TYR A 10 -5.11 12.16 5.91
C TYR A 10 -4.88 10.65 5.98
N VAL A 11 -4.73 10.09 7.19
CA VAL A 11 -4.54 8.63 7.38
C VAL A 11 -5.77 7.86 6.88
N LYS A 12 -6.99 8.33 7.18
CA LYS A 12 -8.22 7.69 6.68
C LYS A 12 -8.31 7.68 5.16
N LEU A 13 -7.94 8.79 4.51
CA LEU A 13 -7.88 8.87 3.06
C LEU A 13 -6.84 7.90 2.50
N GLN A 14 -5.65 7.87 3.09
CA GLN A 14 -4.56 6.98 2.68
C GLN A 14 -4.98 5.51 2.77
N ASP A 15 -5.58 5.09 3.90
CA ASP A 15 -6.06 3.72 4.12
C ASP A 15 -7.09 3.31 3.04
N ALA A 16 -8.07 4.18 2.76
CA ALA A 16 -9.08 3.92 1.73
C ALA A 16 -8.45 3.78 0.33
N VAL A 17 -7.45 4.60 0.00
CA VAL A 17 -6.74 4.53 -1.28
C VAL A 17 -5.89 3.26 -1.38
N TYR A 18 -5.24 2.85 -0.29
CA TYR A 18 -4.44 1.64 -0.25
C TYR A 18 -5.31 0.41 -0.46
N GLU A 19 -6.44 0.32 0.24
CA GLU A 19 -7.41 -0.76 0.07
C GLU A 19 -7.92 -0.84 -1.38
N GLN A 20 -8.32 0.30 -1.97
CA GLN A 20 -8.81 0.34 -3.35
C GLN A 20 -7.76 -0.11 -4.37
N ARG A 21 -6.47 0.15 -4.10
CA ARG A 21 -5.37 -0.21 -5.00
C ARG A 21 -4.85 -1.63 -4.79
N GLY A 22 -5.32 -2.35 -3.77
CA GLY A 22 -4.74 -3.63 -3.36
C GLY A 22 -3.33 -3.45 -2.77
N TRP A 23 -3.15 -2.41 -1.97
CA TRP A 23 -1.92 -2.14 -1.22
C TRP A 23 -2.16 -2.44 0.26
N ASN A 24 -1.10 -2.81 0.97
CA ASN A 24 -1.14 -2.97 2.41
C ASN A 24 -1.07 -1.61 3.13
N LYS A 25 -1.26 -1.63 4.45
CA LYS A 25 -1.27 -0.41 5.30
C LYS A 25 0.08 0.31 5.35
N ASN A 26 1.17 -0.36 4.95
CA ASN A 26 2.50 0.22 4.86
C ASN A 26 2.74 0.96 3.53
N GLY A 27 1.76 0.96 2.61
CA GLY A 27 1.88 1.58 1.30
C GLY A 27 2.63 0.74 0.28
N CYS A 28 2.72 -0.57 0.50
CA CYS A 28 3.30 -1.52 -0.43
C CYS A 28 2.19 -2.26 -1.21
N PRO A 29 2.27 -2.40 -2.54
CA PRO A 29 1.37 -3.26 -3.29
C PRO A 29 1.41 -4.70 -2.79
N THR A 30 0.29 -5.40 -2.76
CA THR A 30 0.29 -6.84 -2.44
C THR A 30 0.92 -7.66 -3.56
N ILE A 31 1.44 -8.84 -3.24
CA ILE A 31 1.96 -9.78 -4.25
C ILE A 31 0.88 -10.09 -5.29
N GLU A 32 -0.35 -10.36 -4.86
CA GLU A 32 -1.52 -10.56 -5.74
C GLU A 32 -1.72 -9.39 -6.71
N LYS A 33 -1.51 -8.15 -6.25
CA LYS A 33 -1.65 -6.96 -7.09
C LYS A 33 -0.55 -6.87 -8.14
N VAL A 34 0.67 -7.23 -7.78
CA VAL A 34 1.84 -7.23 -8.67
C VAL A 34 1.69 -8.31 -9.74
N GLU A 35 1.23 -9.51 -9.37
CA GLU A 35 0.87 -10.60 -10.29
C GLU A 35 -0.25 -10.18 -11.25
N ALA A 36 -1.33 -9.57 -10.74
CA ALA A 36 -2.44 -9.08 -11.56
C ALA A 36 -2.03 -7.98 -12.56
N LEU A 37 -0.93 -7.26 -12.29
CA LEU A 37 -0.38 -6.24 -13.17
C LEU A 37 0.67 -6.80 -14.16
N GLY A 38 1.06 -8.07 -14.04
CA GLY A 38 2.07 -8.71 -14.89
C GLY A 38 3.47 -8.13 -14.72
N ILE A 39 3.78 -7.65 -13.51
CA ILE A 39 5.09 -7.09 -13.14
C ILE A 39 5.75 -7.92 -12.03
N ASP A 40 5.38 -9.19 -11.92
CA ASP A 40 5.83 -10.20 -10.95
C ASP A 40 7.26 -10.70 -11.20
N PHE A 41 8.19 -9.79 -11.50
CA PHE A 41 9.60 -10.14 -11.63
C PHE A 41 10.17 -10.61 -10.28
N ASP A 42 10.97 -11.67 -10.28
CA ASP A 42 11.61 -12.23 -9.07
C ASP A 42 12.32 -11.18 -8.22
N ASP A 43 12.98 -10.21 -8.87
CA ASP A 43 13.70 -9.12 -8.20
C ASP A 43 12.74 -8.15 -7.51
N LEU A 44 11.56 -7.89 -8.10
CA LEU A 44 10.54 -7.04 -7.48
C LEU A 44 9.90 -7.75 -6.29
N ILE A 45 9.59 -9.05 -6.40
CA ILE A 45 9.01 -9.85 -5.32
C ILE A 45 9.93 -9.83 -4.09
N LYS A 46 11.23 -10.06 -4.28
CA LYS A 46 12.23 -10.00 -3.19
C LYS A 46 12.29 -8.64 -2.50
N VAL A 47 12.02 -7.55 -3.23
CA VAL A 47 12.02 -6.19 -2.68
C VAL A 47 10.75 -5.92 -1.87
N ILE A 48 9.59 -6.42 -2.32
CA ILE A 48 8.31 -6.16 -1.65
C ILE A 48 8.01 -7.13 -0.50
N GLU A 49 8.54 -8.36 -0.53
CA GLU A 49 8.35 -9.41 0.48
C GLU A 49 8.59 -8.92 1.93
N PRO A 50 9.68 -8.19 2.25
CA PRO A 50 9.94 -7.71 3.60
C PRO A 50 8.92 -6.69 4.11
N TYR A 51 8.11 -6.12 3.22
CA TYR A 51 7.15 -5.05 3.53
C TYR A 51 5.69 -5.50 3.49
N GLN A 52 5.42 -6.78 3.18
CA GLN A 52 4.08 -7.34 3.10
C GLN A 52 3.40 -7.45 4.47
#